data_AF-A0A2V7E6K9-F1
#
_entry.id   AF-A0A2V7E6K9-F1
#
_cell.length_a   1.000
_cell.length_b   1.000
_cell.length_c   1.000
_cell.angle_alpha   90.00
_cell.angle_beta   90.00
_cell.angle_gamma   90.00
#
_symmetry.space_group_name_H-M   'P 1'
#
loop_
_entity.id
_entity.type
_entity.pdbx_description
1 polymer ?
#
loop_
_entity_poly.entity_id
_entity_poly.type
_entity_poly.pdbx_seq_one_letter_code
_entity_poly.pdbx_strand_id
1 'polypeptide(L)'
;MTAEPPAGFSYHPEFLTTSEEEALAEEIRRLEFGEVRLRGVAARRRAAHFGWRYGYESWKIEPGPPLPEFLVPLRARAAALISLDPDAFAEVLINEYRAGAGIGWHRDAPQFGPVVVGVSLLGACHFRFQRGQGTARQTYAQSVEPRSAYVLGGAARSAWQHAVSPTKTLRYSITFRTVRRQRAAG
;
A
#
# COMPACT_ATOMS: atom_id res chain seq x y z
N MET A 1 -10.76 14.42 15.15
CA MET A 1 -10.83 13.25 14.25
C MET A 1 -12.27 13.14 13.78
N THR A 2 -12.52 12.90 12.50
CA THR A 2 -13.85 12.62 11.96
C THR A 2 -14.29 11.24 12.40
N ALA A 3 -15.58 11.06 12.68
CA ALA A 3 -16.13 9.75 13.05
C ALA A 3 -16.17 8.79 11.85
N GLU A 4 -16.39 9.34 10.65
CA GLU A 4 -16.53 8.56 9.42
C GLU A 4 -15.19 8.42 8.67
N PRO A 5 -14.99 7.26 8.02
CA PRO A 5 -13.85 7.06 7.12
C PRO A 5 -13.93 7.98 5.89
N PRO A 6 -12.78 8.33 5.28
CA PRO A 6 -12.76 9.01 3.99
C PRO A 6 -13.58 8.27 2.93
N ALA A 7 -14.42 8.99 2.18
CA ALA A 7 -15.18 8.39 1.09
C ALA A 7 -14.27 7.63 0.10
N GLY A 8 -14.61 6.37 -0.17
CA GLY A 8 -13.80 5.45 -0.98
C GLY A 8 -12.74 4.66 -0.20
N PHE A 9 -12.64 4.82 1.12
CA PHE A 9 -11.91 3.91 1.98
C PHE A 9 -12.81 2.76 2.41
N SER A 10 -12.32 1.53 2.33
CA SER A 10 -12.94 0.37 2.98
C SER A 10 -11.89 -0.51 3.65
N TYR A 11 -12.27 -1.12 4.77
CA TYR A 11 -11.41 -1.99 5.57
C TYR A 11 -12.06 -3.36 5.74
N HIS A 12 -11.28 -4.41 5.53
CA HIS A 12 -11.71 -5.80 5.51
C HIS A 12 -10.85 -6.59 6.50
N PRO A 13 -11.30 -6.74 7.77
CA PRO A 13 -10.59 -7.58 8.73
C PRO A 13 -10.64 -9.05 8.29
N GLU A 14 -9.70 -9.85 8.79
CA GLU A 14 -9.70 -11.32 8.57
C GLU A 14 -9.75 -11.74 7.10
N PHE A 15 -9.17 -10.92 6.22
CA PHE A 15 -9.02 -11.18 4.79
C PHE A 15 -8.16 -12.41 4.48
N LEU A 16 -7.26 -12.73 5.41
CA LEU A 16 -6.44 -13.94 5.38
C LEU A 16 -6.67 -14.79 6.63
N THR A 17 -6.57 -16.10 6.45
CA THR A 17 -6.40 -17.05 7.56
C THR A 17 -5.00 -16.91 8.17
N THR A 18 -4.81 -17.45 9.37
CA THR A 18 -3.50 -17.47 10.04
C THR A 18 -2.46 -18.22 9.21
N SER A 19 -2.81 -19.39 8.66
CA SER A 19 -1.91 -20.20 7.84
C SER A 19 -1.49 -19.50 6.54
N GLU A 20 -2.41 -18.74 5.92
CA GLU A 20 -2.09 -17.96 4.72
C GLU A 20 -1.09 -16.84 5.03
N GLU A 21 -1.26 -16.13 6.16
CA GLU A 21 -0.32 -15.11 6.60
C GLU A 21 1.06 -15.68 6.92
N GLU A 22 1.11 -16.82 7.62
CA GLU A 22 2.37 -17.49 7.94
C GLU A 22 3.13 -17.89 6.67
N ALA A 23 2.46 -18.56 5.72
CA ALA A 23 3.05 -18.96 4.45
C ALA A 23 3.56 -17.75 3.65
N LEU A 24 2.75 -16.68 3.53
CA LEU A 24 3.17 -15.45 2.87
C LEU A 24 4.38 -14.81 3.57
N ALA A 25 4.38 -14.78 4.90
CA ALA A 25 5.47 -14.18 5.67
C ALA A 25 6.78 -14.95 5.52
N GLU A 26 6.74 -16.29 5.44
CA GLU A 26 7.93 -17.11 5.17
C GLU A 26 8.55 -16.79 3.81
N GLU A 27 7.75 -16.70 2.75
CA GLU A 27 8.23 -16.36 1.41
C GLU A 27 8.76 -14.93 1.35
N ILE A 28 8.04 -13.97 1.95
CA ILE A 28 8.45 -12.56 1.96
C ILE A 28 9.77 -12.35 2.70
N ARG A 29 10.03 -13.10 3.76
CA ARG A 29 11.29 -13.01 4.52
C ARG A 29 12.53 -13.40 3.69
N ARG A 30 12.34 -14.15 2.60
CA ARG A 30 13.42 -14.57 1.68
C ARG A 30 13.70 -13.53 0.59
N LEU A 31 12.85 -12.52 0.44
CA LEU A 31 13.02 -11.48 -0.57
C LEU A 31 14.14 -10.50 -0.21
N GLU A 32 14.81 -9.99 -1.24
CA GLU A 32 15.69 -8.84 -1.11
C GLU A 32 14.88 -7.55 -1.11
N PHE A 33 15.06 -6.74 -0.07
CA PHE A 33 14.43 -5.43 0.06
C PHE A 33 15.43 -4.30 -0.17
N GLY A 34 15.10 -3.41 -1.10
CA GLY A 34 15.86 -2.20 -1.38
C GLY A 34 15.57 -1.09 -0.37
N GLU A 35 16.57 -0.24 -0.12
CA GLU A 35 16.39 0.98 0.66
C GLU A 35 15.56 2.00 -0.13
N VAL A 36 14.56 2.58 0.52
CA VAL A 36 13.76 3.65 -0.08
C VAL A 36 14.42 4.99 0.26
N ARG A 37 14.88 5.73 -0.75
CA ARG A 37 15.42 7.09 -0.58
C ARG A 37 14.46 8.12 -1.16
N LEU A 38 14.14 9.15 -0.38
CA LEU A 38 13.39 10.32 -0.84
C LEU A 38 14.26 11.56 -0.69
N ARG A 39 14.60 12.20 -1.81
CA ARG A 39 15.44 13.41 -1.84
C ARG A 39 16.75 13.21 -1.06
N GLY A 40 17.42 12.07 -1.29
CA GLY A 40 18.67 11.70 -0.61
C GLY A 40 18.51 11.16 0.82
N VAL A 41 17.33 11.26 1.45
CA VAL A 41 17.09 10.78 2.82
C VAL A 41 16.55 9.35 2.79
N ALA A 42 17.25 8.44 3.48
CA ALA A 42 16.82 7.06 3.66
C ALA A 42 15.55 6.99 4.53
N ALA A 43 14.53 6.32 4.03
CA ALA A 43 13.35 5.97 4.80
C ALA A 43 13.66 4.79 5.74
N ARG A 44 12.96 4.74 6.87
CA ARG A 44 13.10 3.63 7.83
C ARG A 44 12.48 2.31 7.37
N ARG A 45 11.68 2.36 6.30
CA ARG A 45 11.08 1.18 5.67
C ARG A 45 11.89 0.81 4.44
N ARG A 46 11.86 -0.48 4.09
CA ARG A 46 12.47 -1.01 2.86
C ARG A 46 11.36 -1.48 1.92
N ALA A 47 11.66 -1.61 0.63
CA ALA A 47 10.66 -1.96 -0.38
C ALA A 47 11.17 -3.03 -1.36
N ALA A 48 10.26 -3.89 -1.79
CA ALA A 48 10.42 -4.78 -2.94
C ALA A 48 9.27 -4.50 -3.92
N HIS A 49 9.58 -4.30 -5.20
CA HIS A 49 8.61 -3.99 -6.26
C HIS A 49 8.58 -5.12 -7.28
N PHE A 50 7.40 -5.44 -7.78
CA PHE A 50 7.18 -6.45 -8.82
C PHE A 50 6.21 -5.93 -9.90
N GLY A 51 6.42 -6.37 -11.14
CA GLY A 51 5.73 -5.88 -12.33
C GLY A 51 6.29 -4.53 -12.78
N TRP A 52 5.84 -3.45 -12.15
CA TRP A 52 6.39 -2.12 -12.32
C TRP A 52 7.06 -1.66 -11.02
N ARG A 53 8.07 -0.80 -11.11
CA ARG A 53 8.68 -0.15 -9.95
C ARG A 53 8.58 1.36 -10.07
N TYR A 54 8.39 2.03 -8.93
CA TYR A 54 8.40 3.49 -8.85
C TYR A 54 9.78 3.98 -8.41
N GLY A 55 10.46 4.73 -9.28
CA GLY A 55 11.71 5.40 -8.94
C GLY A 55 11.44 6.59 -8.02
N TYR A 56 11.76 6.45 -6.73
CA TYR A 56 11.49 7.48 -5.72
C TYR A 56 12.26 8.81 -5.95
N GLU A 57 13.38 8.75 -6.67
CA GLU A 57 14.19 9.93 -7.01
C GLU A 57 13.89 10.46 -8.42
N SER A 58 13.60 9.58 -9.38
CA SER A 58 13.30 9.94 -10.77
C SER A 58 11.83 10.32 -10.98
N TRP A 59 10.95 9.94 -10.05
CA TRP A 59 9.49 10.09 -10.14
C TRP A 59 8.88 9.42 -11.38
N LYS A 60 9.53 8.37 -11.88
CA LYS A 60 9.09 7.60 -13.05
C LYS A 60 8.73 6.18 -12.64
N ILE A 61 7.81 5.58 -13.38
CA ILE A 61 7.60 4.13 -13.34
C ILE A 61 8.45 3.48 -14.43
N GLU A 62 9.02 2.34 -14.12
CA GLU A 62 9.83 1.55 -15.04
C GLU A 62 9.57 0.05 -14.80
N PRO A 63 9.85 -0.83 -15.77
CA PRO A 63 9.68 -2.27 -15.59
C PRO A 63 10.47 -2.76 -14.37
N GLY A 64 9.82 -3.57 -13.54
CA GLY A 64 10.40 -4.28 -12.41
C GLY A 64 10.55 -5.78 -12.69
N PRO A 65 11.08 -6.55 -11.73
CA PRO A 65 11.09 -8.02 -11.83
C PRO A 65 9.65 -8.57 -11.92
N PRO A 66 9.45 -9.77 -12.49
CA PRO A 66 8.13 -10.39 -12.56
C PRO A 66 7.55 -10.66 -11.16
N LEU A 67 6.23 -10.80 -11.09
CA LEU A 67 5.54 -11.16 -9.85
C LEU A 67 5.91 -12.60 -9.42
N PRO A 68 6.42 -12.82 -8.20
CA PRO A 68 6.63 -14.15 -7.67
C PRO A 68 5.34 -14.97 -7.60
N GLU A 69 5.42 -16.25 -7.91
CA GLU A 69 4.25 -17.15 -7.97
C GLU A 69 3.44 -17.18 -6.67
N PHE A 70 4.11 -17.11 -5.52
CA PHE A 70 3.46 -17.13 -4.21
C PHE A 70 2.51 -15.94 -3.96
N LEU A 71 2.65 -14.83 -4.72
CA LEU A 71 1.76 -13.67 -4.63
C LEU A 71 0.57 -13.74 -5.59
N VAL A 72 0.56 -14.67 -6.55
CA VAL A 72 -0.51 -14.79 -7.56
C VAL A 72 -1.88 -15.03 -6.92
N PRO A 73 -2.05 -15.95 -5.94
CA PRO A 73 -3.33 -16.14 -5.27
C PRO A 73 -3.80 -14.89 -4.52
N LEU A 74 -2.87 -14.20 -3.86
CA LEU A 74 -3.18 -12.96 -3.12
C LEU A 74 -3.61 -11.84 -4.07
N ARG A 75 -2.95 -11.70 -5.23
CA ARG A 75 -3.32 -10.75 -6.28
C ARG A 75 -4.75 -11.00 -6.77
N ALA A 76 -5.11 -12.25 -7.03
CA ALA A 76 -6.46 -12.60 -7.47
C ALA A 76 -7.52 -12.23 -6.42
N ARG A 77 -7.26 -12.54 -5.14
CA ARG A 77 -8.16 -12.18 -4.05
C ARG A 77 -8.28 -10.66 -3.86
N ALA A 78 -7.17 -9.93 -3.98
CA ALA A 78 -7.18 -8.47 -3.90
C ALA A 78 -7.96 -7.83 -5.06
N ALA A 79 -7.89 -8.42 -6.26
CA ALA A 79 -8.59 -7.91 -7.44
C ALA A 79 -10.10 -8.10 -7.33
N ALA A 80 -10.54 -9.22 -6.74
CA ALA A 80 -11.94 -9.50 -6.46
C ALA A 80 -12.60 -8.43 -5.56
N LEU A 81 -11.88 -7.84 -4.60
CA LEU A 81 -12.41 -6.76 -3.73
C LEU A 81 -12.87 -5.52 -4.50
N ILE A 82 -12.35 -5.33 -5.71
CA ILE A 82 -12.59 -4.14 -6.54
C ILE A 82 -13.13 -4.52 -7.93
N SER A 83 -13.60 -5.76 -8.10
CA SER A 83 -14.11 -6.31 -9.37
C SER A 83 -13.19 -6.06 -10.56
N LEU A 84 -11.88 -6.23 -10.35
CA LEU A 84 -10.84 -6.01 -11.35
C LEU A 84 -10.29 -7.34 -11.87
N ASP A 85 -9.86 -7.37 -13.13
CA ASP A 85 -9.00 -8.44 -13.64
C ASP A 85 -7.67 -8.46 -12.84
N PRO A 86 -7.26 -9.58 -12.22
CA PRO A 86 -6.00 -9.69 -11.49
C PRO A 86 -4.77 -9.25 -12.30
N ASP A 87 -4.77 -9.45 -13.62
CA ASP A 87 -3.65 -9.08 -14.50
C ASP A 87 -3.60 -7.57 -14.80
N ALA A 88 -4.65 -6.82 -14.46
CA ALA A 88 -4.63 -5.36 -14.55
C ALA A 88 -3.80 -4.71 -13.43
N PHE A 89 -3.52 -5.42 -12.33
CA PHE A 89 -2.53 -4.95 -11.36
C PHE A 89 -1.14 -5.00 -11.97
N ALA A 90 -0.64 -3.81 -12.26
CA ALA A 90 0.64 -3.59 -12.91
C ALA A 90 1.79 -3.60 -11.89
N GLU A 91 1.54 -3.16 -10.65
CA GLU A 91 2.55 -3.21 -9.60
C GLU A 91 2.02 -3.94 -8.36
N VAL A 92 2.89 -4.76 -7.81
CA VAL A 92 2.81 -5.25 -6.44
C VAL A 92 4.02 -4.75 -5.67
N LEU A 93 3.79 -3.93 -4.65
CA LEU A 93 4.81 -3.33 -3.80
C LEU A 93 4.71 -3.90 -2.39
N ILE A 94 5.78 -4.55 -1.92
CA ILE A 94 5.90 -4.99 -0.53
C ILE A 94 6.75 -3.98 0.23
N ASN A 95 6.18 -3.35 1.26
CA ASN A 95 6.94 -2.55 2.21
C ASN A 95 7.23 -3.36 3.46
N GLU A 96 8.49 -3.38 3.88
CA GLU A 96 8.91 -3.88 5.19
C GLU A 96 9.02 -2.72 6.19
N TYR A 97 8.21 -2.79 7.24
CA TYR A 97 8.27 -1.90 8.40
C TYR A 97 8.82 -2.67 9.60
N ARG A 98 10.11 -2.49 9.91
CA ARG A 98 10.67 -2.93 11.20
C ARG A 98 10.14 -2.06 12.33
N ALA A 99 10.26 -2.54 13.58
CA ALA A 99 9.87 -1.75 14.75
C ALA A 99 10.49 -0.32 14.70
N GLY A 100 9.66 0.70 14.92
CA GLY A 100 10.03 2.11 14.83
C GLY A 100 10.01 2.71 13.40
N ALA A 101 9.76 1.91 12.36
CA ALA A 101 9.59 2.38 10.99
C ALA A 101 8.15 2.84 10.73
N GLY A 102 8.00 3.88 9.92
CA GLY A 102 6.71 4.41 9.50
C GLY A 102 6.83 5.16 8.17
N ILE A 103 5.76 5.82 7.77
CA ILE A 103 5.73 6.68 6.59
C ILE A 103 4.94 7.95 6.91
N GLY A 104 5.53 9.10 6.59
CA GLY A 104 4.91 10.41 6.79
C GLY A 104 3.71 10.64 5.87
N TRP A 105 3.08 11.81 6.03
CA TRP A 105 1.93 12.22 5.22
C TRP A 105 2.28 12.28 3.74
N HIS A 106 1.61 11.46 2.94
CA HIS A 106 1.79 11.41 1.50
C HIS A 106 0.50 11.00 0.80
N ARG A 107 0.51 11.12 -0.53
CA ARG A 107 -0.45 10.45 -1.41
C ARG A 107 0.35 9.46 -2.27
N ASP A 108 -0.28 8.37 -2.64
CA ASP A 108 0.28 7.44 -3.62
C ASP A 108 0.64 8.15 -4.92
N ALA A 109 1.67 7.64 -5.60
CA ALA A 109 2.20 8.28 -6.79
C ALA A 109 1.12 8.42 -7.88
N PRO A 110 1.02 9.60 -8.54
CA PRO A 110 -0.06 9.91 -9.48
C PRO A 110 -0.02 9.10 -10.78
N GLN A 111 1.08 8.40 -11.04
CA GLN A 111 1.27 7.47 -12.17
C GLN A 111 0.42 6.20 -12.01
N PHE A 112 0.00 5.87 -10.79
CA PHE A 112 -0.87 4.71 -10.54
C PHE A 112 -2.35 5.09 -10.64
N GLY A 113 -3.17 4.13 -11.07
CA GLY A 113 -4.60 4.29 -11.32
C GLY A 113 -5.40 4.60 -10.07
N PRO A 114 -6.72 4.82 -10.16
CA PRO A 114 -7.51 5.50 -9.12
C PRO A 114 -7.82 4.67 -7.87
N VAL A 115 -7.51 3.38 -7.87
CA VAL A 115 -7.78 2.45 -6.75
C VAL A 115 -6.48 1.78 -6.34
N VAL A 116 -6.25 1.68 -5.03
CA VAL A 116 -5.17 0.88 -4.43
C VAL A 116 -5.80 -0.15 -3.50
N VAL A 117 -5.30 -1.39 -3.53
CA VAL A 117 -5.62 -2.40 -2.52
C VAL A 117 -4.37 -2.68 -1.70
N GLY A 118 -4.46 -2.62 -0.37
CA GLY A 118 -3.40 -2.99 0.54
C GLY A 118 -3.77 -4.21 1.37
N VAL A 119 -2.81 -5.10 1.62
CA VAL A 119 -2.93 -6.24 2.52
C VAL A 119 -1.85 -6.12 3.59
N SER A 120 -2.23 -6.33 4.86
CA SER A 120 -1.36 -6.16 6.02
C SER A 120 -1.03 -7.51 6.64
N LEU A 121 0.24 -7.77 6.92
CA LEU A 121 0.71 -8.99 7.58
C LEU A 121 1.50 -8.68 8.87
N LEU A 122 1.46 -9.63 9.80
CA LEU A 122 2.22 -9.71 11.05
C LEU A 122 1.89 -8.63 12.10
N GLY A 123 2.39 -7.41 11.93
CA GLY A 123 2.26 -6.34 12.91
C GLY A 123 1.10 -5.41 12.60
N ALA A 124 0.33 -5.02 13.62
CA ALA A 124 -0.69 -3.98 13.49
C ALA A 124 -0.07 -2.59 13.28
N CYS A 125 -0.82 -1.68 12.66
CA CYS A 125 -0.43 -0.27 12.58
C CYS A 125 -1.63 0.68 12.66
N HIS A 126 -1.34 1.95 12.99
CA HIS A 126 -2.31 3.03 12.84
C HIS A 126 -2.16 3.67 11.46
N PHE A 127 -3.13 3.40 10.59
CA PHE A 127 -3.23 4.02 9.29
C PHE A 127 -4.04 5.30 9.39
N ARG A 128 -3.37 6.43 9.23
CA ARG A 128 -3.92 7.77 9.49
C ARG A 128 -4.17 8.49 8.19
N PHE A 129 -5.21 9.31 8.18
CA PHE A 129 -5.63 10.13 7.06
C PHE A 129 -5.71 11.60 7.50
N GLN A 130 -5.36 12.51 6.60
CA GLN A 130 -5.64 13.94 6.78
C GLN A 130 -5.98 14.63 5.46
N ARG A 131 -6.81 15.68 5.55
CA ARG A 131 -7.01 16.66 4.48
C ARG A 131 -7.32 18.04 5.06
N GLY A 132 -7.23 19.08 4.22
CA GLY A 132 -7.43 20.46 4.65
C GLY A 132 -6.28 20.99 5.52
N GLN A 133 -6.40 22.23 5.97
CA GLN A 133 -5.42 22.94 6.79
C GLN A 133 -6.14 23.81 7.83
N GLY A 134 -5.44 24.19 8.90
CA GLY A 134 -5.98 25.06 9.95
C GLY A 134 -7.29 24.53 10.54
N THR A 135 -8.30 25.39 10.66
CA THR A 135 -9.63 25.06 11.20
C THR A 135 -10.43 24.11 10.30
N ALA A 136 -10.11 24.01 9.01
CA ALA A 136 -10.74 23.08 8.08
C ALA A 136 -10.07 21.69 8.04
N ARG A 137 -9.05 21.45 8.88
CA ARG A 137 -8.32 20.18 8.90
C ARG A 137 -9.21 19.06 9.41
N GLN A 138 -9.30 18.00 8.62
CA GLN A 138 -9.98 16.77 8.96
C GLN A 138 -8.97 15.64 9.08
N THR A 139 -9.18 14.75 10.05
CA THR A 139 -8.30 13.60 10.31
C THR A 139 -9.12 12.37 10.61
N TYR A 140 -8.69 11.21 10.12
CA TYR A 140 -9.27 9.91 10.44
C TYR A 140 -8.15 8.91 10.72
N ALA A 141 -8.41 7.87 11.48
CA ALA A 141 -7.43 6.81 11.72
C ALA A 141 -8.13 5.44 11.80
N GLN A 142 -7.53 4.44 11.17
CA GLN A 142 -7.94 3.04 11.23
C GLN A 142 -6.82 2.21 11.87
N SER A 143 -7.17 1.34 12.82
CA SER A 143 -6.26 0.25 13.21
C SER A 143 -6.27 -0.80 12.10
N VAL A 144 -5.13 -1.01 11.46
CA VAL A 144 -4.96 -2.02 10.43
C VAL A 144 -4.27 -3.20 11.09
N GLU A 145 -5.07 -4.22 11.35
CA GLU A 145 -4.64 -5.45 12.02
C GLU A 145 -3.92 -6.38 11.04
N PRO A 146 -3.17 -7.38 11.53
CA PRO A 146 -2.63 -8.45 10.71
C PRO A 146 -3.76 -9.17 9.95
N ARG A 147 -3.43 -9.81 8.83
CA ARG A 147 -4.39 -10.56 7.99
C ARG A 147 -5.54 -9.73 7.41
N SER A 148 -5.43 -8.41 7.40
CA SER A 148 -6.48 -7.52 6.90
C SER A 148 -6.17 -6.95 5.52
N ALA A 149 -7.21 -6.50 4.82
CA ALA A 149 -7.09 -5.72 3.60
C ALA A 149 -7.77 -4.36 3.73
N TYR A 150 -7.35 -3.42 2.89
CA TYR A 150 -8.01 -2.13 2.73
C TYR A 150 -8.02 -1.68 1.28
N VAL A 151 -9.01 -0.89 0.92
CA VAL A 151 -9.12 -0.25 -0.40
C VAL A 151 -9.01 1.26 -0.23
N LEU A 152 -8.21 1.91 -1.07
CA LEU A 152 -8.18 3.36 -1.25
C LEU A 152 -8.69 3.71 -2.64
N GLY A 153 -9.96 4.09 -2.73
CA GLY A 153 -10.59 4.65 -3.94
C GLY A 153 -11.06 6.09 -3.72
N GLY A 154 -11.59 6.70 -4.78
CA GLY A 154 -12.28 8.00 -4.70
C GLY A 154 -11.50 9.09 -3.95
N ALA A 155 -12.15 9.73 -2.98
CA ALA A 155 -11.56 10.80 -2.19
C ALA A 155 -10.41 10.29 -1.31
N ALA A 156 -10.53 9.11 -0.70
CA ALA A 156 -9.49 8.50 0.13
C ALA A 156 -8.15 8.40 -0.60
N ARG A 157 -8.18 8.13 -1.92
CA ARG A 157 -6.99 8.10 -2.77
C ARG A 157 -6.53 9.48 -3.26
N SER A 158 -7.47 10.34 -3.66
CA SER A 158 -7.14 11.55 -4.43
C SER A 158 -6.98 12.82 -3.57
N ALA A 159 -7.83 12.97 -2.56
CA ALA A 159 -7.98 14.19 -1.76
C ALA A 159 -7.35 14.09 -0.36
N TRP A 160 -7.19 12.88 0.17
CA TRP A 160 -6.61 12.65 1.48
C TRP A 160 -5.15 12.25 1.37
N GLN A 161 -4.31 12.82 2.22
CA GLN A 161 -3.00 12.24 2.53
C GLN A 161 -3.18 11.13 3.55
N HIS A 162 -2.28 10.15 3.53
CA HIS A 162 -2.21 9.12 4.55
C HIS A 162 -0.78 8.92 5.07
N ALA A 163 -0.69 8.29 6.24
CA ALA A 163 0.55 8.03 6.95
C ALA A 163 0.42 6.75 7.79
N VAL A 164 1.55 6.05 8.00
CA VAL A 164 1.64 4.94 8.96
C VAL A 164 2.51 5.42 10.12
N SER A 165 1.95 5.40 11.33
CA SER A 165 2.72 5.66 12.56
C SER A 165 3.85 4.62 12.72
N PRO A 166 4.95 4.95 13.43
CA PRO A 166 5.99 3.97 13.75
C PRO A 166 5.40 2.67 14.29
N THR A 167 5.67 1.56 13.62
CA THR A 167 5.13 0.25 14.02
C THR A 167 5.83 -0.25 15.28
N LYS A 168 5.12 -1.02 16.10
CA LYS A 168 5.71 -1.61 17.33
C LYS A 168 6.48 -2.90 17.04
N THR A 169 6.05 -3.64 16.03
CA THR A 169 6.61 -4.92 15.60
C THR A 169 6.85 -4.90 14.08
N LEU A 170 7.49 -5.96 13.57
CA LEU A 170 7.64 -6.18 12.14
C LEU A 170 6.25 -6.24 11.48
N ARG A 171 6.07 -5.46 10.41
CA ARG A 171 4.87 -5.46 9.58
C ARG A 171 5.27 -5.49 8.11
N TYR A 172 4.61 -6.36 7.35
CA TYR A 172 4.63 -6.28 5.89
C TYR A 172 3.34 -5.63 5.38
N SER A 173 3.48 -4.80 4.35
CA SER A 173 2.35 -4.19 3.63
C SER A 173 2.49 -4.53 2.16
N ILE A 174 1.55 -5.28 1.61
CA ILE A 174 1.52 -5.65 0.19
C ILE A 174 0.50 -4.76 -0.49
N THR A 175 0.95 -3.96 -1.46
CA THR A 175 0.13 -2.94 -2.11
C THR A 175 0.00 -3.27 -3.60
N PHE A 176 -1.24 -3.38 -4.08
CA PHE A 176 -1.59 -3.67 -5.47
C PHE A 176 -2.10 -2.40 -6.16
N ARG A 177 -1.52 -2.08 -7.32
CA ARG A 177 -1.83 -0.86 -8.07
C ARG A 177 -1.90 -1.11 -9.56
N THR A 178 -2.84 -0.44 -10.23
CA THR A 178 -2.88 -0.35 -11.69
C THR A 178 -2.03 0.84 -12.14
N VAL A 179 -1.57 0.88 -13.39
CA VAL A 179 -1.00 2.10 -13.98
C VAL A 179 -2.14 2.98 -14.49
N ARG A 180 -2.05 4.29 -14.25
CA ARG A 180 -2.98 5.25 -14.82
C ARG A 180 -2.74 5.29 -16.32
N ARG A 181 -3.73 4.89 -17.13
CA ARG A 181 -3.67 5.09 -18.58
C ARG A 181 -3.41 6.57 -18.83
N GLN A 182 -2.32 6.89 -19.54
CA GLN A 182 -2.15 8.25 -20.07
C GLN A 182 -3.35 8.50 -20.99
N ARG A 183 -4.09 9.59 -20.77
CA ARG A 183 -5.02 10.05 -21.79
C ARG A 183 -4.18 10.32 -23.04
N ALA A 184 -4.51 9.65 -24.15
CA ALA A 184 -4.04 10.10 -25.44
C ALA A 184 -4.39 11.59 -25.54
N ALA A 185 -3.42 12.44 -25.84
CA ALA A 185 -3.69 13.81 -26.19
C ALA A 185 -4.59 13.76 -27.44
N GLY A 186 -5.87 14.05 -27.25
CA GLY A 186 -6.79 14.35 -28.35
C GLY A 186 -6.57 15.78 -28.81
#